data_AF-A0A923P285-F1
#
_entry.id   AF-A0A923P285-F1
#
_cell.length_a   1.000
_cell.length_b   1.000
_cell.length_c   1.000
_cell.angle_alpha   90.00
_cell.angle_beta   90.00
_cell.angle_gamma   90.00
#
_symmetry.space_group_name_H-M   'P 1'
#
loop_
_entity.id
_entity.type
_entity.pdbx_description
1 polymer ?
#
loop_
_entity_poly.entity_id
_entity_poly.type
_entity_poly.pdbx_seq_one_letter_code
_entity_poly.pdbx_strand_id
1 'polypeptide(L)'
;MIYRFGDFELDIARAELRAAGELRPLEPQVFSLLALLVENRERLLSRDEIIEKVWDGRIVSDAAVASRIKSARQALGDDGQAQRFIRTVQKKGFRFVAEASVVRSSATLATGPANAGDLPATESTRPSIAVLPFRLAGSPDAHAAIGDALADELIIDLARLRWLFVTARGSTFRLREPDADIGAIGRLLGVRYCLQGSVEVTGARLGVSASLVDTRNDGIIWAERFSRAIDDVNQLLADVGAQILAALEVQIPLHEAALARTAAIENLDAWSAYHLGLQHMYRFNREDNAAASALFRQAVTLDPRFARAHAGLSFVHFQTAFMRHTNDVAGEIRLARRCAERGLGLDPLDPFINFTMGRSFWLDGDLASALVWLERATSISPNYAQGIYARAWTETLAGQGIEGRRHVDLAMRLSPLDPLYYAMLGTRAFTHMLLGEDAEAAAWAERAARSPGAHVLIAMIAAAAHSLAGDQARAAAWAANVRERNPALTRQDFFRAFPIRVDAARERIAESLLRLGLL
;
A
#
# COMPACT_ATOMS: atom_id res chain seq x y z
N MET A 1 4.81 -20.61 -16.05
CA MET A 1 5.58 -21.05 -17.25
C MET A 1 5.53 -22.55 -17.26
N ILE A 2 5.21 -23.19 -18.39
CA ILE A 2 5.06 -24.65 -18.46
C ILE A 2 6.19 -25.22 -19.32
N TYR A 3 6.95 -26.15 -18.77
CA TYR A 3 7.94 -26.91 -19.53
C TYR A 3 7.34 -28.26 -19.92
N ARG A 4 7.39 -28.61 -21.20
CA ARG A 4 7.00 -29.93 -21.70
C ARG A 4 8.23 -30.72 -22.12
N PHE A 5 8.38 -31.94 -21.61
CA PHE A 5 9.46 -32.85 -21.96
C PHE A 5 8.99 -34.30 -21.81
N GLY A 6 9.14 -35.10 -22.87
CA GLY A 6 8.51 -36.44 -22.91
C GLY A 6 7.00 -36.35 -22.66
N ASP A 7 6.50 -37.19 -21.75
CA ASP A 7 5.09 -37.21 -21.33
C ASP A 7 4.79 -36.27 -20.14
N PHE A 8 5.75 -35.41 -19.78
CA PHE A 8 5.67 -34.58 -18.58
C PHE A 8 5.39 -33.11 -18.89
N GLU A 9 4.58 -32.49 -18.04
CA GLU A 9 4.36 -31.04 -17.98
C GLU A 9 4.75 -30.52 -16.60
N LEU A 10 5.70 -29.60 -16.53
CA LEU A 10 6.13 -28.94 -15.30
C LEU A 10 5.62 -27.49 -15.29
N ASP A 11 4.58 -27.21 -14.49
CA ASP A 11 4.02 -25.87 -14.31
C ASP A 11 4.69 -25.15 -13.14
N ILE A 12 5.60 -24.22 -13.46
CA ILE A 12 6.34 -23.43 -12.48
C ILE A 12 5.43 -22.52 -11.65
N ALA A 13 4.31 -22.04 -12.23
CA ALA A 13 3.43 -21.10 -11.53
C ALA A 13 2.55 -21.80 -10.49
N ARG A 14 2.17 -23.06 -10.75
CA ARG A 14 1.35 -23.87 -9.85
C ARG A 14 2.15 -24.81 -8.94
N ALA A 15 3.45 -24.91 -9.16
CA ALA A 15 4.31 -25.91 -8.52
C ALA A 15 3.85 -27.37 -8.75
N GLU A 16 3.40 -27.68 -9.98
CA GLU A 16 2.84 -28.98 -10.34
C GLU A 16 3.70 -29.69 -11.39
N LEU A 17 3.93 -30.99 -11.20
CA LEU A 17 4.39 -31.90 -12.26
C LEU A 17 3.20 -32.77 -12.69
N ARG A 18 2.93 -32.86 -13.98
CA ARG A 18 1.93 -33.76 -14.56
C ARG A 18 2.60 -34.76 -15.48
N ALA A 19 2.11 -36.00 -15.49
CA ALA A 19 2.50 -37.03 -16.45
C ALA A 19 1.24 -37.46 -17.21
N ALA A 20 1.21 -37.28 -18.53
CA ALA A 20 0.02 -37.52 -19.36
C ALA A 20 -1.27 -36.84 -18.81
N GLY A 21 -1.13 -35.65 -18.23
CA GLY A 21 -2.24 -34.85 -17.67
C GLY A 21 -2.57 -35.13 -16.20
N GLU A 22 -2.09 -36.23 -15.62
CA GLU A 22 -2.30 -36.59 -14.21
C GLU A 22 -1.25 -35.98 -13.30
N LEU A 23 -1.68 -35.46 -12.14
CA LEU A 23 -0.78 -34.85 -11.16
C LEU A 23 0.16 -35.89 -10.53
N ARG A 24 1.46 -35.61 -10.56
CA ARG A 24 2.51 -36.36 -9.86
C ARG A 24 2.94 -35.58 -8.62
N PRO A 25 2.65 -36.06 -7.40
CA PRO A 25 3.05 -35.35 -6.19
C PRO A 25 4.58 -35.34 -6.06
N LEU A 26 5.13 -34.16 -5.77
CA LEU A 26 6.54 -33.94 -5.52
C LEU A 26 6.73 -33.27 -4.17
N GLU A 27 7.77 -33.68 -3.44
CA GLU A 27 8.25 -32.90 -2.30
C GLU A 27 8.74 -31.52 -2.80
N PRO A 28 8.56 -30.42 -2.03
CA PRO A 28 8.94 -29.08 -2.45
C PRO A 28 10.39 -28.96 -2.94
N GLN A 29 11.34 -29.61 -2.25
CA GLN A 29 12.75 -29.61 -2.65
C GLN A 29 13.02 -30.39 -3.95
N VAL A 30 12.25 -31.45 -4.20
CA VAL A 30 12.36 -32.23 -5.45
C VAL A 30 11.79 -31.43 -6.61
N PHE A 31 10.69 -30.71 -6.39
CA PHE A 31 10.13 -29.78 -7.36
C PHE A 31 11.14 -28.66 -7.70
N SER A 32 11.68 -27.96 -6.70
CA SER A 32 12.65 -26.88 -6.91
C SER A 32 13.90 -27.36 -7.65
N LEU A 33 14.41 -28.54 -7.31
CA LEU A 33 15.54 -29.16 -8.02
C LEU A 33 15.21 -29.46 -9.48
N LEU A 34 14.03 -30.03 -9.75
CA LEU A 34 13.62 -30.36 -11.11
C LEU A 34 13.39 -29.09 -11.95
N ALA A 35 12.74 -28.07 -11.38
CA ALA A 35 12.58 -26.76 -12.01
C ALA A 35 13.93 -26.14 -12.37
N LEU A 36 14.87 -26.11 -11.42
CA LEU A 36 16.22 -25.58 -11.63
C LEU A 36 16.95 -26.31 -12.78
N LEU A 37 16.88 -27.64 -12.82
CA LEU A 37 17.50 -28.46 -13.86
C LEU A 37 16.90 -28.20 -15.25
N VAL A 38 15.57 -28.10 -15.34
CA VAL A 38 14.86 -27.89 -16.62
C VAL A 38 15.03 -26.45 -17.14
N GLU A 39 15.02 -25.45 -16.25
CA GLU A 39 15.31 -24.05 -16.59
C GLU A 39 16.72 -23.87 -17.15
N ASN A 40 17.68 -24.65 -16.64
CA ASN A 40 19.09 -24.62 -17.04
C ASN A 40 19.50 -25.77 -17.97
N ARG A 41 18.56 -26.38 -18.71
CA ARG A 41 18.79 -27.57 -19.57
C ARG A 41 19.95 -27.45 -20.58
N GLU A 42 20.28 -26.22 -20.98
CA GLU A 42 21.37 -25.96 -21.92
C GLU A 42 22.78 -26.11 -21.31
N ARG A 43 22.90 -26.16 -19.98
CA ARG A 43 24.20 -26.23 -19.29
C ARG A 43 24.23 -27.27 -18.16
N LEU A 44 25.44 -27.54 -17.68
CA LEU A 44 25.67 -28.35 -16.50
C LEU A 44 25.49 -27.51 -15.23
N LEU A 45 24.78 -28.03 -14.23
CA LEU A 45 24.73 -27.44 -12.88
C LEU A 45 25.71 -28.15 -11.95
N SER A 46 26.51 -27.37 -11.23
CA SER A 46 27.42 -27.91 -10.21
C SER A 46 26.66 -28.32 -8.95
N ARG A 47 27.29 -29.12 -8.08
CA ARG A 47 26.68 -29.49 -6.79
C ARG A 47 26.51 -28.28 -5.89
N ASP A 48 27.51 -27.41 -5.82
CA ASP A 48 27.48 -26.21 -5.00
C ASP A 48 26.37 -25.25 -5.43
N GLU A 49 26.17 -25.10 -6.74
CA GLU A 49 25.09 -24.28 -7.29
C GLU A 49 23.70 -24.85 -6.98
N ILE A 50 23.56 -26.18 -7.05
CA ILE A 50 22.31 -26.85 -6.66
C ILE A 50 22.05 -26.66 -5.15
N ILE A 51 23.08 -26.75 -4.31
CA ILE A 51 22.98 -26.51 -2.86
C ILE A 51 22.57 -25.06 -2.58
N GLU A 52 23.21 -24.10 -3.23
CA GLU A 52 22.90 -22.67 -3.09
C GLU A 52 21.44 -22.37 -3.44
N LYS A 53 20.95 -22.90 -4.58
CA LYS A 53 19.63 -22.54 -5.12
C LYS A 53 18.45 -23.35 -4.55
N VAL A 54 18.67 -24.58 -4.09
CA VAL A 54 17.59 -25.45 -3.57
C VAL A 54 17.55 -25.46 -2.03
N TRP A 55 18.68 -25.18 -1.37
CA TRP A 55 18.80 -25.18 0.10
C TRP A 55 19.17 -23.80 0.68
N ASP A 56 19.07 -22.72 -0.09
CA ASP A 56 19.39 -21.34 0.33
C ASP A 56 20.78 -21.21 0.96
N GLY A 57 21.77 -21.93 0.41
CA GLY A 57 23.15 -21.91 0.90
C GLY A 57 23.39 -22.67 2.21
N ARG A 58 22.42 -23.43 2.74
CA ARG A 58 22.65 -24.30 3.90
C ARG A 58 23.63 -25.42 3.58
N ILE A 59 24.53 -25.71 4.51
CA ILE A 59 25.48 -26.83 4.39
C ILE A 59 24.71 -28.14 4.47
N VAL A 60 24.68 -28.90 3.36
CA VAL A 60 24.03 -30.21 3.27
C VAL A 60 25.02 -31.26 2.75
N SER A 61 24.80 -32.52 3.11
CA SER A 61 25.67 -33.61 2.68
C SER A 61 25.45 -33.98 1.21
N ASP A 62 26.46 -34.55 0.56
CA ASP A 62 26.34 -35.10 -0.79
C ASP A 62 25.23 -36.15 -0.91
N ALA A 63 24.96 -36.88 0.17
CA ALA A 63 23.86 -37.84 0.25
C ALA A 63 22.48 -37.16 0.13
N ALA A 64 22.32 -35.93 0.64
CA ALA A 64 21.08 -35.16 0.52
C ALA A 64 20.81 -34.75 -0.93
N VAL A 65 21.83 -34.24 -1.63
CA VAL A 65 21.73 -33.90 -3.06
C VAL A 65 21.45 -35.14 -3.90
N ALA A 66 22.16 -36.24 -3.64
CA ALA A 66 21.95 -37.51 -4.33
C ALA A 66 20.53 -38.07 -4.10
N SER A 67 19.98 -37.94 -2.89
CA SER A 67 18.62 -38.37 -2.56
C SER A 67 17.55 -37.59 -3.32
N ARG A 68 17.70 -36.25 -3.43
CA ARG A 68 16.78 -35.42 -4.21
C ARG A 68 16.88 -35.68 -5.71
N ILE A 69 18.08 -35.91 -6.24
CA ILE A 69 18.27 -36.34 -7.64
C ILE A 69 17.60 -37.69 -7.89
N LYS A 70 17.76 -38.65 -6.97
CA LYS A 70 17.08 -39.95 -7.06
C LYS A 70 15.56 -39.79 -7.08
N SER A 71 15.02 -38.97 -6.19
CA SER A 71 13.58 -38.70 -6.10
C SER A 71 13.04 -38.01 -7.35
N ALA A 72 13.79 -37.04 -7.90
CA ALA A 72 13.44 -36.37 -9.16
C ALA A 72 13.44 -37.36 -10.34
N ARG A 73 14.44 -38.24 -10.42
CA ARG A 73 14.49 -39.30 -11.45
C ARG A 73 13.30 -40.25 -11.33
N GLN A 74 12.99 -40.73 -10.13
CA GLN A 74 11.85 -41.62 -9.89
C GLN A 74 10.52 -40.99 -10.33
N ALA A 75 10.33 -39.70 -10.06
CA ALA A 75 9.13 -38.98 -10.49
C ALA A 75 8.99 -38.88 -12.02
N LEU A 76 10.10 -38.96 -12.75
CA LEU A 76 10.15 -38.94 -14.22
C LEU A 76 10.19 -40.34 -14.85
N GLY A 77 10.10 -41.42 -14.07
CA GLY A 77 10.34 -42.78 -14.57
C GLY A 77 11.78 -42.99 -15.07
N ASP A 78 12.72 -42.18 -14.59
CA ASP A 78 14.16 -42.25 -14.86
C ASP A 78 14.89 -42.95 -13.72
N ASP A 79 16.12 -43.39 -13.97
CA ASP A 79 16.98 -43.95 -12.93
C ASP A 79 18.48 -43.66 -13.19
N GLY A 80 19.33 -44.18 -12.31
CA GLY A 80 20.78 -43.97 -12.38
C GLY A 80 21.46 -44.68 -13.55
N GLN A 81 20.80 -45.62 -14.24
CA GLN A 81 21.33 -46.36 -15.38
C GLN A 81 20.80 -45.80 -16.70
N ALA A 82 19.49 -45.58 -16.81
CA ALA A 82 18.83 -45.07 -18.00
C ALA A 82 19.16 -43.59 -18.27
N GLN A 83 19.18 -42.76 -17.21
CA GLN A 83 19.51 -41.33 -17.23
C GLN A 83 18.93 -40.57 -18.45
N ARG A 84 17.64 -40.84 -18.75
CA ARG A 84 16.93 -40.31 -19.92
C ARG A 84 16.59 -38.84 -19.79
N PHE A 85 16.41 -38.35 -18.56
CA PHE A 85 16.04 -36.96 -18.27
C PHE A 85 17.12 -36.23 -17.50
N ILE A 86 17.68 -36.85 -16.45
CA ILE A 86 18.71 -36.25 -15.62
C ILE A 86 20.00 -37.06 -15.75
N ARG A 87 21.02 -36.49 -16.38
CA ARG A 87 22.34 -37.11 -16.54
C ARG A 87 23.30 -36.67 -15.45
N THR A 88 23.99 -37.62 -14.83
CA THR A 88 25.09 -37.37 -13.89
C THR A 88 26.38 -37.19 -14.66
N VAL A 89 27.07 -36.06 -14.47
CA VAL A 89 28.44 -35.87 -14.94
C VAL A 89 29.39 -36.06 -13.77
N GLN A 90 30.16 -37.15 -13.82
CA GLN A 90 31.04 -37.59 -12.73
C GLN A 90 31.92 -36.44 -12.24
N LYS A 91 31.94 -36.23 -10.91
CA LYS A 91 32.69 -35.17 -10.20
C LYS A 91 32.37 -33.72 -10.60
N LYS A 92 31.45 -33.47 -11.54
CA LYS A 92 31.12 -32.10 -11.99
C LYS A 92 29.70 -31.65 -11.64
N GLY A 93 28.69 -32.53 -11.72
CA GLY A 93 27.32 -32.19 -11.35
C GLY A 93 26.24 -32.92 -12.15
N PHE A 94 25.13 -32.23 -12.44
CA PHE A 94 23.96 -32.82 -13.09
C PHE A 94 23.45 -31.94 -14.25
N ARG A 95 22.97 -32.58 -15.31
CA ARG A 95 22.42 -31.91 -16.50
C ARG A 95 21.08 -32.50 -16.87
N PHE A 96 20.12 -31.65 -17.20
CA PHE A 96 18.88 -32.08 -17.84
C PHE A 96 19.12 -32.31 -19.33
N VAL A 97 18.81 -33.51 -19.84
CA VAL A 97 19.19 -33.95 -21.19
C VAL A 97 18.01 -34.26 -22.11
N ALA A 98 16.78 -34.23 -21.60
CA ALA A 98 15.61 -34.37 -22.45
C ALA A 98 15.32 -33.06 -23.21
N GLU A 99 14.83 -33.17 -24.45
CA GLU A 99 14.35 -32.02 -25.21
C GLU A 99 13.13 -31.43 -24.49
N ALA A 100 13.33 -30.27 -23.87
CA ALA A 100 12.27 -29.53 -23.19
C ALA A 100 11.85 -28.34 -24.05
N SER A 101 10.56 -28.30 -24.40
CA SER A 101 9.96 -27.15 -25.04
C SER A 101 9.29 -26.27 -23.99
N VAL A 102 9.45 -24.96 -24.14
CA VAL A 102 8.75 -23.99 -23.30
C VAL A 102 7.41 -23.73 -23.94
N VAL A 103 6.35 -24.24 -23.33
CA VAL A 103 5.01 -23.77 -23.62
C VAL A 103 4.77 -22.58 -22.70
N ARG A 104 4.92 -21.36 -23.26
CA ARG A 104 4.34 -20.19 -22.62
C ARG A 104 2.88 -20.57 -22.40
N SER A 105 2.42 -20.56 -21.15
CA SER A 105 1.00 -20.68 -20.83
C SER A 105 0.30 -19.44 -21.35
N SER A 106 0.14 -19.35 -22.68
CA SER A 106 -1.05 -18.75 -23.26
C SER A 106 -2.18 -19.63 -22.76
N ALA A 107 -3.08 -19.09 -21.96
CA ALA A 107 -4.40 -19.67 -21.89
C ALA A 107 -5.01 -19.56 -23.30
N THR A 108 -4.73 -20.52 -24.16
CA THR A 108 -5.35 -20.63 -25.48
C THR A 108 -6.65 -21.38 -25.27
N LEU A 109 -7.71 -20.59 -25.20
CA LEU A 109 -9.05 -21.00 -25.56
C LEU A 109 -8.98 -21.85 -26.84
N ALA A 110 -9.61 -23.01 -26.81
CA ALA A 110 -9.73 -23.90 -27.95
C ALA A 110 -10.44 -23.17 -29.11
N THR A 111 -9.73 -22.91 -30.20
CA THR A 111 -10.29 -22.42 -31.45
C THR A 111 -10.78 -23.60 -32.29
N GLY A 112 -12.04 -23.99 -32.08
CA GLY A 112 -12.86 -24.53 -33.17
C GLY A 112 -13.40 -23.36 -34.01
N PRO A 113 -13.66 -23.54 -35.32
CA PRO A 113 -14.25 -22.47 -36.12
C PRO A 113 -15.74 -22.37 -35.76
N ALA A 114 -16.06 -21.58 -34.74
CA ALA A 114 -17.41 -21.18 -34.41
C ALA A 114 -17.40 -19.66 -34.23
N ASN A 115 -18.01 -19.00 -35.22
CA ASN A 115 -18.41 -17.60 -35.31
C ASN A 115 -17.90 -16.63 -34.23
N ALA A 116 -17.20 -15.62 -34.74
CA ALA A 116 -17.04 -14.32 -34.11
C ALA A 116 -18.36 -13.85 -33.46
N GLY A 117 -18.36 -13.83 -32.14
CA GLY A 117 -19.36 -13.22 -31.29
C GLY A 117 -18.63 -12.77 -30.03
N ASP A 118 -18.53 -11.45 -29.88
CA ASP A 118 -17.93 -10.70 -28.78
C ASP A 118 -17.87 -11.44 -27.43
N LEU A 119 -16.65 -11.74 -26.97
CA LEU A 119 -16.37 -11.82 -25.54
C LEU A 119 -15.17 -10.92 -25.26
N PRO A 120 -15.36 -9.78 -24.58
CA PRO A 120 -14.26 -8.87 -24.29
C PRO A 120 -13.29 -9.56 -23.32
N ALA A 121 -12.01 -9.57 -23.69
CA ALA A 121 -10.95 -9.77 -22.70
C ALA A 121 -11.10 -8.64 -21.68
N THR A 122 -11.58 -8.94 -20.47
CA THR A 122 -11.58 -7.96 -19.39
C THR A 122 -10.13 -7.73 -18.98
N GLU A 123 -9.46 -6.80 -19.65
CA GLU A 123 -8.25 -6.17 -19.14
C GLU A 123 -8.55 -5.69 -17.72
N SER A 124 -7.80 -6.18 -16.74
CA SER A 124 -7.96 -5.75 -15.35
C SER A 124 -7.78 -4.23 -15.28
N THR A 125 -8.83 -3.51 -14.90
CA THR A 125 -8.78 -2.05 -14.79
C THR A 125 -8.09 -1.54 -13.53
N ARG A 126 -7.63 -2.47 -12.68
CA ARG A 126 -6.83 -2.20 -11.48
C ARG A 126 -5.50 -1.54 -11.85
N PRO A 127 -5.06 -0.51 -11.11
CA PRO A 127 -3.72 0.06 -11.25
C PRO A 127 -2.62 -1.00 -11.17
N SER A 128 -1.59 -0.87 -12.00
CA SER A 128 -0.48 -1.83 -12.09
C SER A 128 0.85 -1.12 -12.22
N ILE A 129 1.87 -1.58 -11.49
CA ILE A 129 3.21 -0.97 -11.43
C ILE A 129 4.32 -1.99 -11.68
N ALA A 130 5.37 -1.55 -12.38
CA ALA A 130 6.68 -2.19 -12.38
C ALA A 130 7.69 -1.29 -11.66
N VAL A 131 8.56 -1.89 -10.85
CA VAL A 131 9.70 -1.18 -10.25
C VAL A 131 10.96 -1.68 -10.94
N LEU A 132 11.66 -0.76 -11.61
CA LEU A 132 12.94 -1.05 -12.25
C LEU A 132 14.08 -0.96 -11.24
N PRO A 133 15.17 -1.72 -11.43
CA PRO A 133 16.40 -1.50 -10.67
C PRO A 133 16.86 -0.05 -10.76
N PHE A 134 17.18 0.56 -9.62
CA PHE A 134 17.68 1.93 -9.60
C PHE A 134 19.11 1.94 -10.15
N ARG A 135 19.39 2.85 -11.08
CA ARG A 135 20.71 2.92 -11.73
C ARG A 135 21.73 3.58 -10.81
N LEU A 136 22.89 2.97 -10.62
CA LEU A 136 24.00 3.65 -9.96
C LEU A 136 24.64 4.65 -10.93
N ALA A 137 24.66 5.93 -10.55
CA ALA A 137 25.39 6.99 -11.23
C ALA A 137 26.78 7.14 -10.57
N GLY A 138 27.85 7.00 -11.36
CA GLY A 138 29.24 7.11 -10.89
C GLY A 138 30.07 5.85 -11.10
N SER A 139 31.22 5.77 -10.42
CA SER A 139 32.16 4.64 -10.55
C SER A 139 31.57 3.36 -9.95
N PRO A 140 31.75 2.17 -10.56
CA PRO A 140 31.26 0.91 -10.04
C PRO A 140 32.08 0.47 -8.82
N ASP A 141 31.70 0.98 -7.66
CA ASP A 141 32.28 0.66 -6.35
C ASP A 141 31.29 -0.16 -5.48
N ALA A 142 31.69 -0.46 -4.24
CA ALA A 142 31.03 -1.28 -3.20
C ALA A 142 29.50 -1.05 -2.97
N HIS A 143 28.89 -0.08 -3.64
CA HIS A 143 27.51 0.36 -3.51
C HIS A 143 26.63 -0.09 -4.71
N ALA A 144 27.17 -0.88 -5.64
CA ALA A 144 26.44 -1.38 -6.82
C ALA A 144 25.13 -2.12 -6.49
N ALA A 145 25.04 -2.75 -5.31
CA ALA A 145 23.86 -3.47 -4.87
C ALA A 145 22.72 -2.56 -4.33
N ILE A 146 22.99 -1.28 -4.04
CA ILE A 146 22.01 -0.39 -3.38
C ILE A 146 20.77 -0.18 -4.25
N GLY A 147 20.97 0.06 -5.55
CA GLY A 147 19.86 0.31 -6.46
C GLY A 147 18.95 -0.92 -6.65
N ASP A 148 19.54 -2.11 -6.62
CA ASP A 148 18.81 -3.38 -6.65
C ASP A 148 18.08 -3.63 -5.33
N ALA A 149 18.73 -3.37 -4.19
CA ALA A 149 18.15 -3.55 -2.87
C ALA A 149 16.94 -2.63 -2.65
N LEU A 150 17.05 -1.35 -3.02
CA LEU A 150 15.93 -0.40 -2.93
C LEU A 150 14.76 -0.83 -3.81
N ALA A 151 15.02 -1.27 -5.04
CA ALA A 151 13.97 -1.75 -5.93
C ALA A 151 13.27 -3.00 -5.36
N ASP A 152 14.03 -3.93 -4.77
CA ASP A 152 13.50 -5.15 -4.16
C ASP A 152 12.62 -4.85 -2.94
N GLU A 153 13.10 -3.98 -2.05
CA GLU A 153 12.35 -3.53 -0.87
C GLU A 153 11.04 -2.83 -1.27
N LEU A 154 11.09 -1.94 -2.26
CA LEU A 154 9.90 -1.27 -2.80
C LEU A 154 8.91 -2.27 -3.40
N ILE A 155 9.36 -3.32 -4.09
CA ILE A 155 8.47 -4.36 -4.62
C ILE A 155 7.76 -5.09 -3.48
N ILE A 156 8.48 -5.44 -2.41
CA ILE A 156 7.92 -6.11 -1.23
C ILE A 156 6.86 -5.23 -0.56
N ASP A 157 7.16 -3.95 -0.35
CA ASP A 157 6.25 -3.02 0.32
C ASP A 157 5.04 -2.65 -0.54
N LEU A 158 5.25 -2.38 -1.83
CA LEU A 158 4.14 -2.16 -2.77
C LEU A 158 3.25 -3.41 -2.89
N ALA A 159 3.80 -4.62 -2.76
CA ALA A 159 3.00 -5.84 -2.81
C ALA A 159 2.06 -5.98 -1.59
N ARG A 160 2.33 -5.28 -0.48
CA ARG A 160 1.39 -5.17 0.66
C ARG A 160 0.19 -4.30 0.31
N LEU A 161 0.31 -3.43 -0.69
CA LEU A 161 -0.78 -2.61 -1.21
C LEU A 161 -1.67 -3.44 -2.14
N ARG A 162 -2.60 -4.19 -1.56
CA ARG A 162 -3.51 -5.12 -2.28
C ARG A 162 -4.50 -4.47 -3.26
N TRP A 163 -4.42 -3.15 -3.44
CA TRP A 163 -5.14 -2.39 -4.46
C TRP A 163 -4.30 -2.11 -5.71
N LEU A 164 -2.98 -2.28 -5.62
CA LEU A 164 -2.03 -2.05 -6.71
C LEU A 164 -1.48 -3.40 -7.17
N PHE A 165 -1.52 -3.69 -8.47
CA PHE A 165 -0.85 -4.89 -8.99
C PHE A 165 0.64 -4.59 -9.16
N VAL A 166 1.51 -5.41 -8.57
CA VAL A 166 2.96 -5.21 -8.64
C VAL A 166 3.59 -6.32 -9.47
N THR A 167 4.39 -5.93 -10.46
CA THR A 167 5.12 -6.89 -11.29
C THR A 167 6.19 -7.59 -10.45
N ALA A 168 6.30 -8.91 -10.61
CA ALA A 168 7.32 -9.69 -9.93
C ALA A 168 8.74 -9.22 -10.29
N ARG A 169 9.60 -9.14 -9.28
CA ARG A 169 11.03 -8.78 -9.37
C ARG A 169 11.76 -9.42 -10.55
N GLY A 170 11.55 -10.72 -10.77
CA GLY A 170 12.23 -11.48 -11.84
C GLY A 170 11.90 -11.00 -13.26
N SER A 171 10.81 -10.25 -13.45
CA SER A 171 10.42 -9.69 -14.74
C SER A 171 11.02 -8.30 -14.98
N THR A 172 11.25 -7.50 -13.93
CA THR A 172 11.79 -6.14 -14.06
C THR A 172 13.31 -6.10 -13.99
N PHE A 173 13.95 -6.99 -13.23
CA PHE A 173 15.41 -6.98 -13.03
C PHE A 173 16.24 -7.36 -14.26
N ARG A 174 15.59 -7.85 -15.32
CA ARG A 174 16.21 -8.09 -16.64
C ARG A 174 16.20 -6.85 -17.54
N LEU A 175 15.45 -5.81 -17.17
CA LEU A 175 15.24 -4.59 -17.95
C LEU A 175 16.15 -3.49 -17.41
N ARG A 176 17.47 -3.61 -17.66
CA ARG A 176 18.52 -2.73 -17.10
C ARG A 176 19.08 -1.72 -18.09
N GLU A 177 18.54 -1.67 -19.31
CA GLU A 177 19.09 -0.83 -20.37
C GLU A 177 19.04 0.66 -19.97
N PRO A 178 20.14 1.42 -20.12
CA PRO A 178 20.22 2.82 -19.68
C PRO A 178 19.15 3.74 -20.29
N ASP A 179 18.72 3.42 -21.51
CA ASP A 179 17.75 4.17 -22.32
C ASP A 179 16.48 3.33 -22.59
N ALA A 180 16.07 2.54 -21.60
CA ALA A 180 14.90 1.68 -21.77
C ALA A 180 13.64 2.51 -22.05
N ASP A 181 12.99 2.22 -23.18
CA ASP A 181 11.68 2.78 -23.55
C ASP A 181 10.64 2.30 -22.53
N ILE A 182 10.17 3.23 -21.68
CA ILE A 182 9.23 2.95 -20.61
C ILE A 182 7.87 2.52 -21.16
N GLY A 183 7.43 3.08 -22.28
CA GLY A 183 6.24 2.64 -22.99
C GLY A 183 6.37 1.22 -23.52
N ALA A 184 7.53 0.86 -24.06
CA ALA A 184 7.81 -0.53 -24.45
C ALA A 184 7.82 -1.49 -23.25
N ILE A 185 8.42 -1.09 -22.13
CA ILE A 185 8.38 -1.85 -20.87
C ILE A 185 6.94 -2.05 -20.39
N GLY A 186 6.13 -0.98 -20.41
CA GLY A 186 4.72 -1.04 -20.04
C GLY A 186 3.93 -2.02 -20.88
N ARG A 187 4.10 -1.99 -22.20
CA ARG A 187 3.48 -2.96 -23.13
C ARG A 187 3.98 -4.38 -22.90
N LEU A 188 5.29 -4.56 -22.65
CA LEU A 188 5.90 -5.86 -22.41
C LEU A 188 5.39 -6.52 -21.12
N LEU A 189 5.25 -5.73 -20.05
CA LEU A 189 4.87 -6.21 -18.72
C LEU A 189 3.35 -6.12 -18.46
N GLY A 190 2.60 -5.42 -19.32
CA GLY A 190 1.18 -5.15 -19.11
C GLY A 190 0.90 -4.24 -17.92
N VAL A 191 1.78 -3.25 -17.67
CA VAL A 191 1.65 -2.33 -16.52
C VAL A 191 1.38 -0.91 -16.95
N ARG A 192 0.57 -0.19 -16.15
CA ARG A 192 0.22 1.22 -16.36
C ARG A 192 1.28 2.18 -15.84
N TYR A 193 1.99 1.77 -14.80
CA TYR A 193 2.98 2.60 -14.12
C TYR A 193 4.34 1.95 -14.12
N CYS A 194 5.38 2.76 -14.25
CA CYS A 194 6.76 2.35 -14.08
C CYS A 194 7.44 3.28 -13.07
N LEU A 195 8.02 2.70 -12.01
CA LEU A 195 8.91 3.39 -11.09
C LEU A 195 10.34 3.15 -11.52
N GLN A 196 11.06 4.23 -11.80
CA GLN A 196 12.47 4.21 -12.16
C GLN A 196 13.24 5.24 -11.34
N GLY A 197 14.55 5.07 -11.28
CA GLY A 197 15.39 6.01 -10.55
C GLY A 197 16.86 5.79 -10.71
N SER A 198 17.63 6.62 -10.01
CA SER A 198 19.08 6.50 -9.90
C SER A 198 19.55 6.74 -8.48
N VAL A 199 20.68 6.15 -8.15
CA VAL A 199 21.40 6.31 -6.89
C VAL A 199 22.75 6.94 -7.23
N GLU A 200 23.13 7.98 -6.52
CA GLU A 200 24.41 8.68 -6.66
C GLU A 200 25.12 8.67 -5.32
N VAL A 201 26.37 8.25 -5.29
CA VAL A 201 27.22 8.29 -4.08
C VAL A 201 28.28 9.36 -4.28
N THR A 202 28.30 10.37 -3.41
CA THR A 202 29.32 11.44 -3.46
C THR A 202 29.91 11.65 -2.07
N GLY A 203 31.15 11.19 -1.86
CA GLY A 203 31.78 11.20 -0.55
C GLY A 203 30.95 10.42 0.48
N ALA A 204 30.56 11.07 1.57
CA ALA A 204 29.70 10.49 2.61
C ALA A 204 28.21 10.81 2.42
N ARG A 205 27.74 11.07 1.19
CA ARG A 205 26.32 11.35 0.90
C ARG A 205 25.77 10.42 -0.17
N LEU A 206 24.56 9.91 0.09
CA LEU A 206 23.76 9.18 -0.89
C LEU A 206 22.66 10.10 -1.41
N GLY A 207 22.59 10.24 -2.72
CA GLY A 207 21.47 10.81 -3.44
C GLY A 207 20.64 9.71 -4.07
N VAL A 208 19.32 9.76 -3.92
CA VAL A 208 18.39 8.87 -4.64
C VAL A 208 17.42 9.74 -5.41
N SER A 209 17.31 9.53 -6.72
CA SER A 209 16.28 10.16 -7.55
C SER A 209 15.28 9.08 -7.95
N ALA A 210 13.98 9.35 -7.76
CA ALA A 210 12.90 8.43 -8.14
C ALA A 210 11.90 9.17 -9.02
N SER A 211 11.30 8.46 -9.98
CA SER A 211 10.24 9.00 -10.83
C SER A 211 9.20 7.93 -11.16
N LEU A 212 7.93 8.30 -11.03
CA LEU A 212 6.76 7.52 -11.42
C LEU A 212 6.29 7.99 -12.79
N VAL A 213 6.21 7.05 -13.74
CA VAL A 213 5.86 7.33 -15.14
C VAL A 213 4.58 6.56 -15.52
N ASP A 214 3.68 7.22 -16.26
CA ASP A 214 2.57 6.57 -16.97
C ASP A 214 3.10 5.96 -18.27
N THR A 215 3.04 4.64 -18.39
CA THR A 215 3.61 3.91 -19.53
C THR A 215 2.82 4.06 -20.82
N ARG A 216 1.61 4.64 -20.77
CA ARG A 216 0.77 4.81 -21.97
C ARG A 216 1.17 6.02 -22.80
N ASN A 217 1.75 7.04 -22.16
CA ASN A 217 2.10 8.31 -22.79
C ASN A 217 3.49 8.83 -22.37
N ASP A 218 4.27 8.03 -21.64
CA ASP A 218 5.58 8.37 -21.09
C ASP A 218 5.60 9.61 -20.18
N GLY A 219 4.43 10.00 -19.65
CA GLY A 219 4.28 11.16 -18.80
C GLY A 219 4.84 10.91 -17.39
N ILE A 220 5.73 11.78 -16.92
CA ILE A 220 6.19 11.78 -15.54
C ILE A 220 5.08 12.33 -14.65
N ILE A 221 4.54 11.48 -13.77
CA ILE A 221 3.46 11.82 -12.82
C ILE A 221 4.05 12.47 -11.57
N TRP A 222 5.17 11.93 -11.09
CA TRP A 222 5.86 12.41 -9.91
C TRP A 222 7.35 12.10 -10.03
N ALA A 223 8.18 12.99 -9.51
CA ALA A 223 9.61 12.77 -9.37
C ALA A 223 10.14 13.51 -8.15
N GLU A 224 11.09 12.90 -7.43
CA GLU A 224 11.68 13.48 -6.24
C GLU A 224 13.14 13.05 -6.09
N ARG A 225 13.93 13.92 -5.44
CA ARG A 225 15.33 13.66 -5.11
C ARG A 225 15.51 13.68 -3.59
N PHE A 226 15.98 12.57 -3.06
CA PHE A 226 16.37 12.37 -1.67
C PHE A 226 17.89 12.53 -1.55
N SER A 227 18.37 13.21 -0.51
CA SER A 227 19.80 13.29 -0.21
C SER A 227 20.05 13.25 1.30
N ARG A 228 20.88 12.33 1.75
CA ARG A 228 21.23 12.12 3.16
C ARG A 228 22.71 11.73 3.33
N ALA A 229 23.21 11.89 4.55
CA ALA A 229 24.53 11.38 4.93
C ALA A 229 24.50 9.83 5.01
N ILE A 230 25.60 9.19 4.63
CA ILE A 230 25.80 7.74 4.68
C ILE A 230 26.32 7.38 6.07
N ASP A 231 25.43 7.44 7.06
CA ASP A 231 25.75 6.98 8.43
C ASP A 231 25.33 5.51 8.58
N ASP A 232 24.12 5.18 8.12
CA ASP A 232 23.57 3.83 8.00
C ASP A 232 22.82 3.69 6.67
N VAL A 233 23.40 2.91 5.76
CA VAL A 233 22.83 2.68 4.41
C VAL A 233 21.47 1.98 4.49
N ASN A 234 21.30 1.03 5.41
CA ASN A 234 20.06 0.26 5.50
C ASN A 234 18.92 1.13 6.02
N GLN A 235 19.17 1.93 7.06
CA GLN A 235 18.16 2.87 7.57
C GLN A 235 17.80 3.92 6.52
N LEU A 236 18.78 4.40 5.75
CA LEU A 236 18.52 5.35 4.67
C LEU A 236 17.64 4.73 3.58
N LEU A 237 17.94 3.50 3.14
CA LEU A 237 17.13 2.79 2.15
C LEU A 237 15.69 2.60 2.64
N ALA A 238 15.50 2.18 3.89
CA ALA A 238 14.19 2.05 4.51
C ALA A 238 13.44 3.39 4.55
N ASP A 239 14.11 4.48 4.95
CA ASP A 239 13.52 5.82 5.03
C ASP A 239 13.11 6.36 3.64
N VAL A 240 13.95 6.15 2.63
CA VAL A 240 13.68 6.56 1.25
C VAL A 240 12.57 5.69 0.64
N GLY A 241 12.63 4.37 0.86
CA GLY A 241 11.59 3.43 0.43
C GLY A 241 10.23 3.79 1.01
N ALA A 242 10.17 4.11 2.31
CA ALA A 242 8.95 4.53 2.99
C ALA A 242 8.38 5.84 2.44
N GLN A 243 9.22 6.84 2.16
CA GLN A 243 8.80 8.11 1.54
C GLN A 243 8.27 7.90 0.11
N ILE A 244 8.96 7.08 -0.69
CA ILE A 244 8.50 6.72 -2.04
C ILE A 244 7.15 6.01 -1.94
N LEU A 245 6.99 5.01 -1.06
CA LEU A 245 5.74 4.28 -0.91
C LEU A 245 4.57 5.21 -0.55
N ALA A 246 4.77 6.07 0.45
CA ALA A 246 3.77 7.03 0.89
C ALA A 246 3.41 8.03 -0.24
N ALA A 247 4.39 8.48 -1.02
CA ALA A 247 4.13 9.31 -2.19
C ALA A 247 3.29 8.56 -3.24
N LEU A 248 3.62 7.30 -3.55
CA LEU A 248 2.90 6.50 -4.53
C LEU A 248 1.44 6.21 -4.11
N GLU A 249 1.19 6.02 -2.81
CA GLU A 249 -0.18 5.87 -2.26
C GLU A 249 -1.05 7.12 -2.47
N VAL A 250 -0.45 8.29 -2.71
CA VAL A 250 -1.16 9.55 -2.99
C VAL A 250 -1.20 9.84 -4.49
N GLN A 251 -0.07 9.75 -5.18
CA GLN A 251 0.07 10.18 -6.57
C GLN A 251 -0.66 9.27 -7.55
N ILE A 252 -0.65 7.94 -7.34
CA ILE A 252 -1.36 7.02 -8.24
C ILE A 252 -2.88 7.28 -8.18
N PRO A 253 -3.54 7.33 -7.00
CA PRO A 253 -4.96 7.66 -6.94
C PRO A 253 -5.33 9.03 -7.53
N LEU A 254 -4.49 10.05 -7.36
CA LEU A 254 -4.69 11.36 -7.97
C LEU A 254 -4.68 11.28 -9.50
N HIS A 255 -3.71 10.55 -10.06
CA HIS A 255 -3.58 10.37 -11.50
C HIS A 255 -4.71 9.53 -12.08
N GLU A 256 -5.07 8.40 -11.45
CA GLU A 256 -6.22 7.58 -11.85
C GLU A 256 -7.52 8.40 -11.86
N ALA A 257 -7.73 9.24 -10.86
CA ALA A 257 -8.90 10.13 -10.83
C ALA A 257 -8.86 11.20 -11.94
N ALA A 258 -7.68 11.72 -12.29
CA ALA A 258 -7.51 12.68 -13.38
C ALA A 258 -7.87 12.07 -14.74
N LEU A 259 -7.47 10.82 -14.96
CA LEU A 259 -7.81 10.06 -16.16
C LEU A 259 -9.31 9.73 -16.19
N ALA A 260 -9.87 9.30 -15.07
CA ALA A 260 -11.30 9.00 -14.99
C ALA A 260 -12.18 10.23 -15.27
N ARG A 261 -11.73 11.46 -14.97
CA ARG A 261 -12.46 12.70 -15.29
C ARG A 261 -12.58 12.99 -16.79
N THR A 262 -11.72 12.42 -17.64
CA THR A 262 -11.83 12.61 -19.09
C THR A 262 -12.79 11.62 -19.74
N ALA A 263 -13.19 10.57 -19.01
CA ALA A 263 -14.21 9.63 -19.44
C ALA A 263 -15.63 10.19 -19.16
N ALA A 264 -16.59 9.81 -19.99
CA ALA A 264 -18.00 10.02 -19.67
C ALA A 264 -18.38 9.20 -18.41
N ILE A 265 -19.23 9.75 -17.55
CA ILE A 265 -19.58 9.15 -16.24
C ILE A 265 -20.20 7.76 -16.42
N GLU A 266 -20.94 7.56 -17.51
CA GLU A 266 -21.59 6.29 -17.88
C GLU A 266 -20.57 5.20 -18.26
N ASN A 267 -19.35 5.59 -18.63
CA ASN A 267 -18.27 4.70 -19.06
C ASN A 267 -17.26 4.40 -17.94
N LEU A 268 -17.51 4.86 -16.72
CA LEU A 268 -16.62 4.60 -15.59
C LEU A 268 -16.70 3.12 -15.20
N ASP A 269 -15.54 2.45 -15.22
CA ASP A 269 -15.38 1.16 -14.54
C ASP A 269 -15.34 1.34 -13.01
N ALA A 270 -15.33 0.22 -12.28
CA ALA A 270 -15.36 0.23 -10.82
C ALA A 270 -14.17 0.99 -10.21
N TRP A 271 -12.96 0.83 -10.76
CA TRP A 271 -11.74 1.50 -10.29
C TRP A 271 -11.76 3.01 -10.60
N SER A 272 -12.25 3.39 -11.77
CA SER A 272 -12.41 4.79 -12.17
C SER A 272 -13.38 5.52 -11.25
N ALA A 273 -14.56 4.93 -11.01
CA ALA A 273 -15.53 5.45 -10.04
C ALA A 273 -14.93 5.54 -8.63
N TYR A 274 -14.21 4.51 -8.18
CA TYR A 274 -13.54 4.50 -6.87
C TYR A 274 -12.51 5.63 -6.72
N HIS A 275 -11.60 5.82 -7.69
CA HIS A 275 -10.58 6.87 -7.60
C HIS A 275 -11.18 8.28 -7.67
N LEU A 276 -12.22 8.49 -8.46
CA LEU A 276 -12.99 9.74 -8.42
C LEU A 276 -13.60 9.97 -7.02
N GLY A 277 -14.17 8.92 -6.41
CA GLY A 277 -14.72 8.99 -5.05
C GLY A 277 -13.68 9.43 -4.01
N LEU A 278 -12.45 8.92 -4.11
CA LEU A 278 -11.35 9.31 -3.22
C LEU A 278 -11.01 10.81 -3.27
N GLN A 279 -11.17 11.48 -4.42
CA GLN A 279 -10.89 12.92 -4.56
C GLN A 279 -11.85 13.79 -3.73
N HIS A 280 -13.09 13.33 -3.59
CA HIS A 280 -14.10 14.01 -2.80
C HIS A 280 -14.01 13.64 -1.31
N MET A 281 -13.60 12.40 -1.02
CA MET A 281 -13.60 11.82 0.33
C MET A 281 -12.86 12.68 1.39
N TYR A 282 -11.80 13.39 1.03
CA TYR A 282 -10.97 14.11 2.02
C TYR A 282 -11.40 15.56 2.30
N ARG A 283 -12.51 16.05 1.71
CA ARG A 283 -12.91 17.48 1.82
C ARG A 283 -13.86 17.80 2.98
N PHE A 284 -14.39 16.79 3.69
CA PHE A 284 -15.17 16.93 4.93
C PHE A 284 -16.35 17.95 4.87
N ASN A 285 -17.04 18.03 3.73
CA ASN A 285 -18.27 18.81 3.55
C ASN A 285 -19.41 17.95 2.99
N ARG A 286 -20.66 18.43 3.04
CA ARG A 286 -21.84 17.64 2.62
C ARG A 286 -21.83 17.27 1.15
N GLU A 287 -21.48 18.22 0.29
CA GLU A 287 -21.54 18.07 -1.16
C GLU A 287 -20.55 17.01 -1.64
N ASP A 288 -19.28 17.16 -1.27
CA ASP A 288 -18.23 16.20 -1.61
C ASP A 288 -18.49 14.84 -0.96
N ASN A 289 -18.98 14.78 0.28
CA ASN A 289 -19.29 13.50 0.90
C ASN A 289 -20.44 12.76 0.20
N ALA A 290 -21.44 13.50 -0.32
CA ALA A 290 -22.51 12.93 -1.13
C ALA A 290 -22.00 12.44 -2.50
N ALA A 291 -21.14 13.21 -3.16
CA ALA A 291 -20.49 12.82 -4.41
C ALA A 291 -19.63 11.55 -4.24
N ALA A 292 -18.79 11.50 -3.18
CA ALA A 292 -18.01 10.32 -2.82
C ALA A 292 -18.91 9.10 -2.59
N SER A 293 -20.04 9.28 -1.87
CA SER A 293 -21.01 8.21 -1.64
C SER A 293 -21.57 7.63 -2.94
N ALA A 294 -21.98 8.50 -3.88
CA ALA A 294 -22.53 8.07 -5.16
C ALA A 294 -21.50 7.26 -5.97
N LEU A 295 -20.26 7.76 -6.05
CA LEU A 295 -19.16 7.13 -6.77
C LEU A 295 -18.75 5.78 -6.17
N PHE A 296 -18.66 5.67 -4.83
CA PHE A 296 -18.38 4.39 -4.20
C PHE A 296 -19.53 3.39 -4.34
N ARG A 297 -20.79 3.83 -4.30
CA ARG A 297 -21.94 2.94 -4.59
C ARG A 297 -21.92 2.46 -6.03
N GLN A 298 -21.56 3.32 -6.99
CA GLN A 298 -21.39 2.92 -8.39
C GLN A 298 -20.28 1.86 -8.50
N ALA A 299 -19.12 2.07 -7.86
CA ALA A 299 -18.04 1.09 -7.83
C ALA A 299 -18.48 -0.26 -7.25
N VAL A 300 -19.23 -0.26 -6.14
CA VAL A 300 -19.80 -1.50 -5.54
C VAL A 300 -20.85 -2.15 -6.44
N THR A 301 -21.62 -1.36 -7.19
CA THR A 301 -22.62 -1.88 -8.13
C THR A 301 -21.93 -2.58 -9.31
N LEU A 302 -20.84 -2.00 -9.82
CA LEU A 302 -20.05 -2.55 -10.91
C LEU A 302 -19.23 -3.77 -10.48
N ASP A 303 -18.66 -3.75 -9.27
CA ASP A 303 -17.98 -4.90 -8.66
C ASP A 303 -18.39 -5.05 -7.18
N PRO A 304 -19.36 -5.94 -6.87
CA PRO A 304 -19.79 -6.19 -5.49
C PRO A 304 -18.71 -6.76 -4.57
N ARG A 305 -17.61 -7.28 -5.14
CA ARG A 305 -16.45 -7.82 -4.41
C ARG A 305 -15.34 -6.77 -4.23
N PHE A 306 -15.56 -5.53 -4.65
CA PHE A 306 -14.59 -4.45 -4.50
C PHE A 306 -14.46 -3.99 -3.05
N ALA A 307 -13.58 -4.66 -2.30
CA ALA A 307 -13.40 -4.49 -0.87
C ALA A 307 -13.15 -3.02 -0.44
N ARG A 308 -12.30 -2.29 -1.18
CA ARG A 308 -12.00 -0.88 -0.90
C ARG A 308 -13.15 0.07 -1.16
N ALA A 309 -14.03 -0.20 -2.11
CA ALA A 309 -15.22 0.62 -2.33
C ALA A 309 -16.19 0.53 -1.13
N HIS A 310 -16.32 -0.65 -0.50
CA HIS A 310 -17.04 -0.80 0.76
C HIS A 310 -16.38 -0.01 1.91
N ALA A 311 -15.05 -0.01 2.02
CA ALA A 311 -14.35 0.85 2.97
C ALA A 311 -14.54 2.36 2.67
N GLY A 312 -14.56 2.76 1.40
CA GLY A 312 -14.91 4.13 1.00
C GLY A 312 -16.31 4.54 1.50
N LEU A 313 -17.30 3.67 1.36
CA LEU A 313 -18.64 3.88 1.93
C LEU A 313 -18.61 3.98 3.46
N SER A 314 -17.81 3.13 4.13
CA SER A 314 -17.61 3.23 5.58
C SER A 314 -17.07 4.60 5.96
N PHE A 315 -16.11 5.14 5.23
CA PHE A 315 -15.51 6.44 5.50
C PHE A 315 -16.50 7.58 5.28
N VAL A 316 -17.32 7.50 4.24
CA VAL A 316 -18.38 8.48 3.95
C VAL A 316 -19.41 8.52 5.09
N HIS A 317 -19.89 7.35 5.54
CA HIS A 317 -20.82 7.26 6.66
C HIS A 317 -20.18 7.73 7.98
N PHE A 318 -18.90 7.41 8.19
CA PHE A 318 -18.12 7.97 9.31
C PHE A 318 -18.13 9.50 9.27
N GLN A 319 -17.82 10.11 8.13
CA GLN A 319 -17.80 11.57 8.01
C GLN A 319 -19.17 12.18 8.24
N THR A 320 -20.25 11.58 7.72
CA THR A 320 -21.61 12.06 7.94
C THR A 320 -21.96 12.08 9.43
N ALA A 321 -21.64 11.01 10.15
CA ALA A 321 -21.85 10.91 11.60
C ALA A 321 -20.96 11.92 12.36
N PHE A 322 -19.66 11.93 12.07
CA PHE A 322 -18.65 12.77 12.72
C PHE A 322 -18.93 14.26 12.55
N MET A 323 -19.31 14.69 11.34
CA MET A 323 -19.66 16.09 11.05
C MET A 323 -21.12 16.44 11.36
N ARG A 324 -21.92 15.47 11.82
CA ARG A 324 -23.37 15.59 12.07
C ARG A 324 -24.13 16.15 10.86
N HIS A 325 -23.78 15.66 9.67
CA HIS A 325 -24.46 16.01 8.43
C HIS A 325 -25.80 15.26 8.22
N THR A 326 -26.36 14.70 9.29
CA THR A 326 -27.58 13.89 9.30
C THR A 326 -28.38 14.14 10.57
N ASN A 327 -29.67 13.80 10.53
CA ASN A 327 -30.52 13.71 11.72
C ASN A 327 -30.46 12.31 12.38
N ASP A 328 -30.05 11.27 11.64
CA ASP A 328 -29.90 9.90 12.16
C ASP A 328 -28.41 9.53 12.30
N VAL A 329 -27.74 10.14 13.28
CA VAL A 329 -26.32 9.85 13.56
C VAL A 329 -26.11 8.38 13.89
N ALA A 330 -26.99 7.77 14.67
CA ALA A 330 -26.88 6.36 15.04
C ALA A 330 -27.00 5.43 13.81
N GLY A 331 -27.85 5.77 12.84
CA GLY A 331 -27.94 5.07 11.57
C GLY A 331 -26.65 5.13 10.76
N GLU A 332 -26.04 6.31 10.65
CA GLU A 332 -24.76 6.49 9.96
C GLU A 332 -23.63 5.72 10.64
N ILE A 333 -23.58 5.67 11.98
CA ILE A 333 -22.60 4.85 12.71
C ILE A 333 -22.77 3.36 12.37
N ARG A 334 -24.01 2.85 12.40
CA ARG A 334 -24.30 1.45 12.03
C ARG A 334 -23.93 1.17 10.57
N LEU A 335 -24.17 2.12 9.66
CA LEU A 335 -23.80 1.99 8.25
C LEU A 335 -22.28 1.98 8.06
N ALA A 336 -21.56 2.88 8.74
CA ALA A 336 -20.10 2.89 8.74
C ALA A 336 -19.53 1.53 9.16
N ARG A 337 -20.00 0.99 10.29
CA ARG A 337 -19.63 -0.34 10.78
C ARG A 337 -19.89 -1.44 9.75
N ARG A 338 -21.11 -1.53 9.23
CA ARG A 338 -21.50 -2.59 8.29
C ARG A 338 -20.69 -2.56 6.99
N CYS A 339 -20.42 -1.36 6.47
CA CYS A 339 -19.60 -1.19 5.27
C CYS A 339 -18.15 -1.63 5.53
N ALA A 340 -17.57 -1.28 6.68
CA ALA A 340 -16.23 -1.74 7.06
C ALA A 340 -16.18 -3.27 7.23
N GLU A 341 -17.16 -3.87 7.89
CA GLU A 341 -17.29 -5.34 8.03
C GLU A 341 -17.40 -6.03 6.68
N ARG A 342 -18.16 -5.44 5.75
CA ARG A 342 -18.29 -5.99 4.39
C ARG A 342 -16.96 -5.95 3.64
N GLY A 343 -16.24 -4.82 3.72
CA GLY A 343 -14.89 -4.72 3.16
C GLY A 343 -13.95 -5.75 3.78
N LEU A 344 -13.98 -5.90 5.10
CA LEU A 344 -13.13 -6.82 5.84
C LEU A 344 -13.39 -8.29 5.46
N GLY A 345 -14.65 -8.67 5.25
CA GLY A 345 -15.01 -10.00 4.78
C GLY A 345 -14.56 -10.31 3.35
N LEU A 346 -14.25 -9.28 2.55
CA LEU A 346 -13.74 -9.41 1.18
C LEU A 346 -12.21 -9.40 1.13
N ASP A 347 -11.57 -8.49 1.88
CA ASP A 347 -10.11 -8.43 2.00
C ASP A 347 -9.66 -8.04 3.42
N PRO A 348 -9.36 -9.03 4.29
CA PRO A 348 -8.96 -8.76 5.67
C PRO A 348 -7.54 -8.20 5.81
N LEU A 349 -6.75 -8.19 4.73
CA LEU A 349 -5.35 -7.77 4.72
C LEU A 349 -5.15 -6.43 4.02
N ASP A 350 -6.21 -5.67 3.73
CA ASP A 350 -6.07 -4.30 3.23
C ASP A 350 -5.96 -3.29 4.37
N PRO A 351 -4.93 -2.42 4.40
CA PRO A 351 -4.74 -1.46 5.48
C PRO A 351 -5.84 -0.39 5.56
N PHE A 352 -6.44 0.04 4.43
CA PHE A 352 -7.51 1.04 4.40
C PHE A 352 -8.82 0.50 5.00
N ILE A 353 -9.09 -0.79 4.80
CA ILE A 353 -10.26 -1.47 5.37
C ILE A 353 -10.12 -1.58 6.89
N ASN A 354 -8.95 -2.00 7.37
CA ASN A 354 -8.69 -2.06 8.82
C ASN A 354 -8.74 -0.66 9.46
N PHE A 355 -8.24 0.36 8.77
CA PHE A 355 -8.35 1.76 9.20
C PHE A 355 -9.80 2.25 9.32
N THR A 356 -10.65 2.00 8.32
CA THR A 356 -12.07 2.39 8.36
C THR A 356 -12.84 1.61 9.44
N MET A 357 -12.50 0.34 9.66
CA MET A 357 -13.03 -0.46 10.77
C MET A 357 -12.68 0.15 12.13
N GLY A 358 -11.42 0.55 12.34
CA GLY A 358 -11.01 1.25 13.55
C GLY A 358 -11.75 2.57 13.77
N ARG A 359 -11.85 3.41 12.73
CA ARG A 359 -12.59 4.68 12.80
C ARG A 359 -14.07 4.50 13.13
N SER A 360 -14.71 3.43 12.68
CA SER A 360 -16.11 3.20 13.06
C SER A 360 -16.30 2.89 14.55
N PHE A 361 -15.30 2.37 15.28
CA PHE A 361 -15.38 2.20 16.76
C PHE A 361 -15.22 3.52 17.50
N TRP A 362 -14.45 4.45 16.92
CA TRP A 362 -14.31 5.79 17.47
C TRP A 362 -15.67 6.52 17.52
N LEU A 363 -16.57 6.34 16.55
CA LEU A 363 -17.88 7.01 16.59
C LEU A 363 -18.72 6.64 17.83
N ASP A 364 -18.53 5.45 18.38
CA ASP A 364 -19.18 4.97 19.61
C ASP A 364 -18.37 5.31 20.89
N GLY A 365 -17.22 5.97 20.73
CA GLY A 365 -16.27 6.27 21.80
C GLY A 365 -15.44 5.07 22.26
N ASP A 366 -15.54 3.91 21.59
CA ASP A 366 -14.77 2.71 21.91
C ASP A 366 -13.35 2.79 21.34
N LEU A 367 -12.52 3.61 21.99
CA LEU A 367 -11.13 3.84 21.59
C LEU A 367 -10.27 2.58 21.71
N ALA A 368 -10.59 1.68 22.65
CA ALA A 368 -9.83 0.45 22.85
C ALA A 368 -9.98 -0.48 21.63
N SER A 369 -11.21 -0.74 21.19
CA SER A 369 -11.45 -1.52 19.97
C SER A 369 -10.92 -0.79 18.74
N ALA A 370 -11.05 0.54 18.66
CA ALA A 370 -10.50 1.32 17.56
C ALA A 370 -8.98 1.11 17.41
N LEU A 371 -8.22 1.16 18.51
CA LEU A 371 -6.77 0.97 18.51
C LEU A 371 -6.36 -0.40 17.97
N VAL A 372 -7.05 -1.48 18.35
CA VAL A 372 -6.74 -2.85 17.86
C VAL A 372 -6.76 -2.91 16.32
N TRP A 373 -7.75 -2.26 15.70
CA TRP A 373 -7.87 -2.25 14.23
C TRP A 373 -6.87 -1.30 13.57
N LEU A 374 -6.57 -0.17 14.19
CA LEU A 374 -5.58 0.79 13.69
C LEU A 374 -4.15 0.23 13.80
N GLU A 375 -3.84 -0.47 14.88
CA GLU A 375 -2.60 -1.24 15.04
C GLU A 375 -2.47 -2.27 13.93
N ARG A 376 -3.52 -3.07 13.70
CA ARG A 376 -3.55 -4.04 12.61
C ARG A 376 -3.32 -3.40 11.24
N ALA A 377 -3.95 -2.24 10.97
CA ALA A 377 -3.71 -1.50 9.73
C ALA A 377 -2.23 -1.12 9.55
N THR A 378 -1.61 -0.61 10.61
CA THR A 378 -0.17 -0.23 10.59
C THR A 378 0.77 -1.44 10.62
N SER A 379 0.36 -2.60 11.13
CA SER A 379 1.15 -3.83 11.03
C SER A 379 1.10 -4.45 9.63
N ILE A 380 -0.02 -4.30 8.92
CA ILE A 380 -0.18 -4.73 7.53
C ILE A 380 0.69 -3.86 6.60
N SER A 381 0.60 -2.54 6.75
CA SER A 381 1.42 -1.56 6.02
C SER A 381 2.06 -0.56 7.00
N PRO A 382 3.33 -0.77 7.38
CA PRO A 382 4.05 0.10 8.31
C PRO A 382 4.23 1.54 7.83
N ASN A 383 4.13 1.77 6.52
CA ASN A 383 4.31 3.08 5.90
C ASN A 383 2.97 3.74 5.54
N TYR A 384 1.83 3.18 5.99
CA TYR A 384 0.50 3.73 5.74
C TYR A 384 0.21 4.96 6.62
N ALA A 385 0.59 6.14 6.13
CA ALA A 385 0.55 7.40 6.88
C ALA A 385 -0.82 7.73 7.49
N GLN A 386 -1.92 7.48 6.77
CA GLN A 386 -3.28 7.72 7.28
C GLN A 386 -3.64 6.79 8.45
N GLY A 387 -3.22 5.52 8.39
CA GLY A 387 -3.38 4.56 9.48
C GLY A 387 -2.59 4.97 10.72
N ILE A 388 -1.33 5.39 10.53
CA ILE A 388 -0.47 5.90 11.60
C ILE A 388 -1.08 7.17 12.22
N TYR A 389 -1.58 8.10 11.41
CA TYR A 389 -2.26 9.29 11.90
C TYR A 389 -3.51 8.95 12.74
N ALA A 390 -4.40 8.09 12.25
CA ALA A 390 -5.60 7.74 13.01
C ALA A 390 -5.26 6.99 14.30
N ARG A 391 -4.23 6.15 14.28
CA ARG A 391 -3.67 5.54 15.49
C ARG A 391 -3.19 6.60 16.47
N ALA A 392 -2.33 7.51 16.02
CA ALA A 392 -1.80 8.61 16.83
C ALA A 392 -2.91 9.45 17.48
N TRP A 393 -3.93 9.81 16.69
CA TRP A 393 -5.08 10.56 17.18
C TRP A 393 -5.87 9.78 18.25
N THR A 394 -6.08 8.48 18.04
CA THR A 394 -6.82 7.61 18.97
C THR A 394 -6.02 7.39 20.27
N GLU A 395 -4.70 7.21 20.17
CA GLU A 395 -3.77 7.13 21.32
C GLU A 395 -3.83 8.43 22.13
N THR A 396 -3.76 9.58 21.47
CA THR A 396 -3.90 10.90 22.11
C THR A 396 -5.23 11.00 22.86
N LEU A 397 -6.36 10.68 22.22
CA LEU A 397 -7.68 10.73 22.88
C LEU A 397 -7.78 9.76 24.08
N ALA A 398 -7.10 8.62 24.01
CA ALA A 398 -7.03 7.64 25.09
C ALA A 398 -6.06 8.03 26.22
N GLY A 399 -5.38 9.18 26.12
CA GLY A 399 -4.43 9.67 27.12
C GLY A 399 -2.99 9.20 26.94
N GLN A 400 -2.68 8.50 25.84
CA GLN A 400 -1.34 8.02 25.49
C GLN A 400 -0.57 9.07 24.67
N GLY A 401 -0.51 10.31 25.19
CA GLY A 401 -0.01 11.47 24.44
C GLY A 401 1.43 11.35 23.91
N ILE A 402 2.32 10.64 24.61
CA ILE A 402 3.72 10.46 24.18
C ILE A 402 3.79 9.58 22.91
N GLU A 403 3.13 8.44 22.89
CA GLU A 403 3.08 7.57 21.70
C GLU A 403 2.33 8.26 20.56
N GLY A 404 1.23 8.94 20.86
CA GLY A 404 0.50 9.74 19.89
C GLY A 404 1.38 10.81 19.22
N ARG A 405 2.25 11.49 19.99
CA ARG A 405 3.23 12.45 19.44
C ARG A 405 4.22 11.76 18.48
N ARG A 406 4.79 10.63 18.88
CA ARG A 406 5.76 9.90 18.06
C ARG A 406 5.14 9.43 16.74
N HIS A 407 3.92 8.89 16.79
CA HIS A 407 3.23 8.42 15.60
C HIS A 407 2.74 9.55 14.69
N VAL A 408 2.21 10.66 15.21
CA VAL A 408 1.81 11.78 14.33
C VAL A 408 3.03 12.40 13.63
N ASP A 409 4.17 12.52 14.33
CA ASP A 409 5.39 13.02 13.73
C ASP A 409 5.91 12.08 12.62
N LEU A 410 5.74 10.77 12.78
CA LEU A 410 6.04 9.80 11.73
C LEU A 410 5.10 9.96 10.53
N ALA A 411 3.78 10.04 10.76
CA ALA A 411 2.80 10.22 9.68
C ALA A 411 3.08 11.49 8.85
N MET A 412 3.42 12.60 9.51
CA MET A 412 3.76 13.86 8.86
C MET A 412 5.07 13.80 8.06
N ARG A 413 6.05 13.00 8.50
CA ARG A 413 7.29 12.78 7.75
C ARG A 413 7.08 11.89 6.53
N LEU A 414 6.24 10.86 6.65
CA LEU A 414 5.92 9.93 5.55
C LEU A 414 5.12 10.62 4.45
N SER A 415 4.12 11.43 4.84
CA SER A 415 3.19 12.06 3.89
C SER A 415 3.08 13.56 4.17
N PRO A 416 4.09 14.37 3.80
CA PRO A 416 4.07 15.83 4.01
C PRO A 416 3.03 16.55 3.14
N LEU A 417 2.52 15.89 2.09
CA LEU A 417 1.49 16.40 1.19
C LEU A 417 0.16 15.65 1.36
N ASP A 418 -0.06 15.02 2.52
CA ASP A 418 -1.27 14.24 2.78
C ASP A 418 -2.54 15.10 2.70
N PRO A 419 -3.64 14.61 2.09
CA PRO A 419 -4.94 15.29 2.13
C PRO A 419 -5.45 15.60 3.55
N LEU A 420 -5.04 14.81 4.55
CA LEU A 420 -5.38 14.98 5.96
C LEU A 420 -4.26 15.63 6.78
N TYR A 421 -3.28 16.29 6.15
CA TYR A 421 -2.17 16.91 6.86
C TYR A 421 -2.63 17.96 7.89
N TYR A 422 -3.72 18.69 7.61
CA TYR A 422 -4.34 19.60 8.59
C TYR A 422 -4.76 18.88 9.88
N ALA A 423 -5.23 17.62 9.77
CA ALA A 423 -5.66 16.82 10.90
C ALA A 423 -4.48 16.25 11.67
N MET A 424 -3.35 15.97 11.00
CA MET A 424 -2.09 15.62 11.65
C MET A 424 -1.54 16.81 12.47
N LEU A 425 -1.57 18.02 11.91
CA LEU A 425 -1.25 19.24 12.66
C LEU A 425 -2.17 19.43 13.87
N GLY A 426 -3.49 19.19 13.69
CA GLY A 426 -4.48 19.23 14.77
C GLY A 426 -4.22 18.17 15.84
N THR A 427 -3.77 16.98 15.45
CA THR A 427 -3.37 15.90 16.37
C THR A 427 -2.19 16.32 17.23
N ARG A 428 -1.16 16.88 16.61
CA ARG A 428 0.00 17.39 17.34
C ARG A 428 -0.39 18.49 18.32
N ALA A 429 -1.21 19.44 17.87
CA ALA A 429 -1.74 20.50 18.73
C ALA A 429 -2.50 19.93 19.94
N PHE A 430 -3.41 18.99 19.69
CA PHE A 430 -4.22 18.38 20.74
C PHE A 430 -3.36 17.59 21.74
N THR A 431 -2.36 16.86 21.26
CA THR A 431 -1.38 16.18 22.11
C THR A 431 -0.64 17.15 23.04
N HIS A 432 -0.23 18.32 22.53
CA HIS A 432 0.35 19.38 23.37
C HIS A 432 -0.65 19.90 24.42
N MET A 433 -1.92 20.10 24.06
CA MET A 433 -2.96 20.52 25.03
C MET A 433 -3.12 19.50 26.17
N LEU A 434 -3.12 18.20 25.85
CA LEU A 434 -3.25 17.13 26.85
C LEU A 434 -2.04 17.07 27.78
N LEU A 435 -0.85 17.41 27.30
CA LEU A 435 0.39 17.43 28.07
C LEU A 435 0.61 18.76 28.82
N GLY A 436 -0.31 19.73 28.68
CA GLY A 436 -0.22 21.05 29.33
C GLY A 436 0.79 22.00 28.66
N GLU A 437 1.25 21.68 27.46
CA GLU A 437 2.20 22.46 26.67
C GLU A 437 1.44 23.51 25.82
N ASP A 438 0.71 24.40 26.49
CA ASP A 438 -0.36 25.21 25.88
C ASP A 438 0.15 26.18 24.78
N ALA A 439 1.36 26.73 24.92
CA ALA A 439 1.95 27.60 23.90
C ALA A 439 2.23 26.86 22.58
N GLU A 440 2.80 25.65 22.67
CA GLU A 440 3.02 24.79 21.51
C GLU A 440 1.68 24.34 20.90
N ALA A 441 0.71 23.98 21.75
CA ALA A 441 -0.63 23.63 21.31
C ALA A 441 -1.26 24.73 20.44
N ALA A 442 -1.19 25.99 20.89
CA ALA A 442 -1.71 27.13 20.14
C ALA A 442 -1.00 27.31 18.79
N ALA A 443 0.33 27.18 18.75
CA ALA A 443 1.11 27.31 17.52
C ALA A 443 0.75 26.24 16.47
N TRP A 444 0.62 24.97 16.89
CA TRP A 444 0.23 23.88 16.01
C TRP A 444 -1.25 23.97 15.59
N ALA A 445 -2.13 24.36 16.50
CA ALA A 445 -3.56 24.49 16.20
C ALA A 445 -3.84 25.63 15.21
N GLU A 446 -3.11 26.75 15.32
CA GLU A 446 -3.19 27.86 14.35
C GLU A 446 -2.86 27.37 12.93
N ARG A 447 -1.77 26.61 12.78
CA ARG A 447 -1.38 26.04 11.47
C ARG A 447 -2.41 25.05 10.95
N ALA A 448 -2.94 24.20 11.83
CA ALA A 448 -3.99 23.25 11.48
C ALA A 448 -5.26 23.96 10.98
N ALA A 449 -5.76 24.96 11.72
CA ALA A 449 -7.02 25.64 11.40
C ALA A 449 -6.92 26.55 10.16
N ARG A 450 -5.73 27.07 9.84
CA ARG A 450 -5.49 27.85 8.61
C ARG A 450 -5.22 26.99 7.37
N SER A 451 -5.08 25.68 7.54
CA SER A 451 -4.83 24.78 6.41
C SER A 451 -6.07 24.75 5.50
N PRO A 452 -5.89 24.83 4.17
CA PRO A 452 -6.99 24.69 3.22
C PRO A 452 -7.77 23.39 3.46
N GLY A 453 -9.11 23.47 3.45
CA GLY A 453 -9.97 22.30 3.64
C GLY A 453 -10.12 21.81 5.10
N ALA A 454 -9.48 22.46 6.09
CA ALA A 454 -9.64 22.07 7.49
C ALA A 454 -11.11 22.20 7.96
N HIS A 455 -11.71 21.10 8.44
CA HIS A 455 -13.08 21.10 8.90
C HIS A 455 -13.28 21.91 10.20
N VAL A 456 -14.52 22.33 10.48
CA VAL A 456 -14.85 23.30 11.56
C VAL A 456 -14.39 22.84 12.96
N LEU A 457 -14.35 21.54 13.23
CA LEU A 457 -13.86 21.03 14.52
C LEU A 457 -12.37 21.34 14.77
N ILE A 458 -11.55 21.54 13.73
CA ILE A 458 -10.15 21.98 13.89
C ILE A 458 -10.09 23.44 14.37
N ALA A 459 -11.02 24.29 13.91
CA ALA A 459 -11.14 25.65 14.42
C ALA A 459 -11.57 25.67 15.89
N MET A 460 -12.36 24.70 16.35
CA MET A 460 -12.65 24.54 17.79
C MET A 460 -11.39 24.14 18.58
N ILE A 461 -10.53 23.27 18.03
CA ILE A 461 -9.23 22.95 18.66
C ILE A 461 -8.37 24.22 18.76
N ALA A 462 -8.29 25.04 17.71
CA ALA A 462 -7.56 26.31 17.74
C ALA A 462 -8.14 27.31 18.75
N ALA A 463 -9.47 27.44 18.81
CA ALA A 463 -10.14 28.30 19.79
C ALA A 463 -9.80 27.88 21.23
N ALA A 464 -9.88 26.58 21.53
CA ALA A 464 -9.54 26.05 22.85
C ALA A 464 -8.04 26.20 23.17
N ALA A 465 -7.14 25.87 22.23
CA ALA A 465 -5.70 25.95 22.42
C ALA A 465 -5.23 27.38 22.70
N HIS A 466 -5.69 28.37 21.92
CA HIS A 466 -5.39 29.78 22.16
C HIS A 466 -5.95 30.29 23.49
N SER A 467 -7.15 29.84 23.88
CA SER A 467 -7.75 30.22 25.17
C SER A 467 -6.94 29.68 26.35
N LEU A 468 -6.44 28.43 26.26
CA LEU A 468 -5.56 27.82 27.26
C LEU A 468 -4.19 28.52 27.33
N ALA A 469 -3.63 28.91 26.18
CA ALA A 469 -2.39 29.66 26.10
C ALA A 469 -2.52 31.13 26.57
N GLY A 470 -3.73 31.60 26.85
CA GLY A 470 -4.00 32.97 27.31
C GLY A 470 -4.21 34.00 26.19
N ASP A 471 -4.12 33.62 24.91
CA ASP A 471 -4.38 34.51 23.77
C ASP A 471 -5.89 34.62 23.49
N GLN A 472 -6.56 35.46 24.28
CA GLN A 472 -8.01 35.65 24.18
C GLN A 472 -8.45 36.25 22.84
N ALA A 473 -7.61 37.08 22.21
CA ALA A 473 -7.93 37.70 20.93
C ALA A 473 -8.00 36.65 19.81
N ARG A 474 -7.00 35.77 19.72
CA ARG A 474 -7.00 34.66 18.77
C ARG A 474 -8.07 33.63 19.09
N ALA A 475 -8.27 33.31 20.36
CA ALA A 475 -9.32 32.38 20.78
C ALA A 475 -10.71 32.86 20.36
N ALA A 476 -11.03 34.15 20.58
CA ALA A 476 -12.28 34.76 20.17
C ALA A 476 -12.46 34.79 18.65
N ALA A 477 -11.39 35.06 17.89
CA ALA A 477 -11.42 35.05 16.43
C ALA A 477 -11.76 33.65 15.88
N TRP A 478 -11.13 32.59 16.39
CA TRP A 478 -11.45 31.23 15.99
C TRP A 478 -12.84 30.79 16.44
N ALA A 479 -13.30 31.20 17.62
CA ALA A 479 -14.67 30.95 18.06
C ALA A 479 -15.70 31.65 17.16
N ALA A 480 -15.41 32.87 16.70
CA ALA A 480 -16.24 33.57 15.71
C ALA A 480 -16.27 32.82 14.37
N ASN A 481 -15.11 32.34 13.89
CA ASN A 481 -15.03 31.51 12.68
C ASN A 481 -15.86 30.22 12.80
N VAL A 482 -15.85 29.56 13.97
CA VAL A 482 -16.69 28.38 14.24
C VAL A 482 -18.18 28.74 14.09
N ARG A 483 -18.62 29.84 14.71
CA ARG A 483 -20.03 30.30 14.64
C ARG A 483 -20.46 30.68 13.22
N GLU A 484 -19.57 31.32 12.46
CA GLU A 484 -19.83 31.67 11.06
C GLU A 484 -20.01 30.42 10.19
N ARG A 485 -19.16 29.41 10.38
CA ARG A 485 -19.19 28.17 9.59
C ARG A 485 -20.31 27.21 10.00
N ASN A 486 -20.61 27.15 11.30
CA ASN A 486 -21.68 26.32 11.84
C ASN A 486 -22.20 26.88 13.17
N PRO A 487 -23.29 27.68 13.17
CA PRO A 487 -23.82 28.28 14.39
C PRO A 487 -24.49 27.26 15.33
N ALA A 488 -24.80 26.05 14.87
CA ALA A 488 -25.41 25.01 15.67
C ALA A 488 -24.37 24.14 16.41
N LEU A 489 -23.07 24.36 16.20
CA LEU A 489 -22.02 23.53 16.77
C LEU A 489 -21.80 23.85 18.25
N THR A 490 -21.94 22.82 19.09
CA THR A 490 -21.85 22.93 20.55
C THR A 490 -20.57 22.33 21.10
N ARG A 491 -20.23 22.65 22.36
CA ARG A 491 -19.17 21.93 23.10
C ARG A 491 -19.51 20.44 23.27
N GLN A 492 -20.80 20.11 23.38
CA GLN A 492 -21.22 18.71 23.44
C GLN A 492 -20.90 17.97 22.14
N ASP A 493 -21.07 18.62 20.99
CA ASP A 493 -20.70 18.05 19.69
C ASP A 493 -19.18 17.82 19.60
N PHE A 494 -18.38 18.76 20.11
CA PHE A 494 -16.93 18.59 20.18
C PHE A 494 -16.51 17.35 20.98
N PHE A 495 -17.06 17.13 22.18
CA PHE A 495 -16.70 15.96 22.99
C PHE A 495 -17.33 14.65 22.51
N ARG A 496 -18.38 14.71 21.68
CA ARG A 496 -18.87 13.52 20.95
C ARG A 496 -17.92 13.16 19.82
N ALA A 497 -17.47 14.15 19.05
CA ALA A 497 -16.48 13.95 17.99
C ALA A 497 -15.13 13.49 18.55
N PHE A 498 -14.74 13.99 19.72
CA PHE A 498 -13.46 13.74 20.37
C PHE A 498 -13.69 13.19 21.79
N PRO A 499 -13.85 11.86 21.95
CA PRO A 499 -14.15 11.22 23.23
C PRO A 499 -12.89 11.10 24.12
N ILE A 500 -12.41 12.25 24.63
CA ILE A 500 -11.22 12.36 25.48
C ILE A 500 -11.40 11.56 26.78
N ARG A 501 -10.40 10.73 27.13
CA ARG A 501 -10.37 9.91 28.36
C ARG A 501 -9.58 10.52 29.51
N VAL A 502 -8.89 11.64 29.27
CA VAL A 502 -8.15 12.38 30.30
C VAL A 502 -9.06 13.44 30.91
N ASP A 503 -9.62 13.16 32.09
CA ASP A 503 -10.64 14.01 32.73
C ASP A 503 -10.15 15.44 32.97
N ALA A 504 -8.96 15.62 33.55
CA ALA A 504 -8.40 16.95 33.81
C ALA A 504 -8.23 17.79 32.53
N ALA A 505 -7.81 17.18 31.42
CA ALA A 505 -7.68 17.87 30.15
C ALA A 505 -9.05 18.18 29.54
N ARG A 506 -10.00 17.24 29.66
CA ARG A 506 -11.38 17.42 29.22
C ARG A 506 -12.06 18.60 29.93
N GLU A 507 -11.87 18.73 31.24
CA GLU A 507 -12.38 19.85 32.04
C GLU A 507 -11.76 21.19 31.61
N ARG A 508 -10.44 21.26 31.48
CA ARG A 508 -9.74 22.47 30.99
C ARG A 508 -10.25 22.91 29.61
N ILE A 509 -10.40 21.98 28.67
CA ILE A 509 -10.91 22.26 27.33
C ILE A 509 -12.38 22.70 27.40
N ALA A 510 -13.17 22.05 28.25
CA ALA A 510 -14.57 22.37 28.45
C ALA A 510 -14.79 23.80 28.93
N GLU A 511 -14.02 24.23 29.94
CA GLU A 511 -14.07 25.59 30.47
C GLU A 511 -13.65 26.63 29.44
N SER A 512 -12.61 26.34 28.64
CA SER A 512 -12.17 27.21 27.55
C SER A 512 -13.24 27.39 26.48
N LEU A 513 -13.87 26.30 26.01
CA LEU A 513 -14.96 26.40 25.03
C LEU A 513 -16.18 27.14 25.59
N LEU A 514 -16.52 26.90 26.87
CA LEU A 514 -17.61 27.59 27.56
C LEU A 514 -17.37 29.11 27.64
N ARG A 515 -16.15 29.53 28.03
CA ARG A 515 -15.76 30.95 28.08
C ARG A 515 -15.88 31.66 26.72
N LEU A 516 -15.73 30.92 25.63
CA LEU A 516 -15.84 31.43 24.26
C LEU A 516 -17.28 31.45 23.73
N GLY A 517 -18.26 31.05 24.54
CA GLY A 517 -19.67 31.01 24.15
C GLY A 517 -20.03 29.86 23.22
N LEU A 518 -19.23 28.79 23.21
CA LEU A 518 -19.56 27.52 22.54
C LEU A 518 -20.20 26.61 23.62
N LEU A 519 -21.51 26.78 23.79
CA LEU A 519 -22.30 26.13 24.86
C LEU A 519 -22.42 24.61 24.65
#